data_AF-A0A959F4A1-F1
#
_entry.id   AF-A0A959F4A1-F1
#
_cell.length_a   1.000
_cell.length_b   1.000
_cell.length_c   1.000
_cell.angle_alpha   90.00
_cell.angle_beta   90.00
_cell.angle_gamma   90.00
#
_symmetry.space_group_name_H-M   'P 1'
#
loop_
_entity.id
_entity.type
_entity.pdbx_description
1 polymer ?
#
loop_
_entity_poly.entity_id
_entity_poly.type
_entity_poly.pdbx_seq_one_letter_code
_entity_poly.pdbx_strand_id
1 'polypeptide(L)'
;EGEFLDPALQTLYDDLAAQSQTDLVGALTAGALIEETDIVDLKEAIDAADNQDVILVYERLLQGSGNHLRAYFKNLQNQGVEYEPQVLSQAEFDAIIDGNQP
;
A
#
# COMPACT_ATOMS: atom_id res chain seq x y z
N GLU A 1 5.44 19.73 -7.26
CA GLU A 1 5.89 18.41 -6.79
C GLU A 1 5.32 18.18 -5.40
N GLY A 2 5.37 16.94 -4.88
CA GLY A 2 5.03 16.65 -3.49
C GLY A 2 6.13 17.14 -2.56
N GLU A 3 5.73 17.86 -1.50
CA GLU A 3 6.62 18.31 -0.44
C GLU A 3 6.06 17.82 0.91
N PHE A 4 6.86 17.04 1.63
CA PHE A 4 6.50 16.42 2.90
C PHE A 4 7.47 16.87 4.00
N LEU A 5 6.91 17.17 5.18
CA LEU A 5 7.71 17.55 6.34
C LEU A 5 8.48 16.37 6.94
N ASP A 6 7.93 15.17 6.82
CA ASP A 6 8.60 13.95 7.25
C ASP A 6 9.65 13.55 6.19
N PRO A 7 10.95 13.49 6.55
CA PRO A 7 12.01 13.16 5.61
C PRO A 7 11.90 11.75 5.03
N ALA A 8 11.34 10.79 5.77
CA ALA A 8 11.13 9.44 5.29
C ALA A 8 10.01 9.42 4.23
N LEU A 9 8.92 10.15 4.46
CA LEU A 9 7.86 10.31 3.44
C LEU A 9 8.34 11.09 2.21
N GLN A 10 9.18 12.11 2.38
CA GLN A 10 9.76 12.80 1.23
C GLN A 10 10.62 11.85 0.39
N THR A 11 11.48 11.05 1.04
CA THR A 11 12.32 10.07 0.37
C THR A 11 11.48 9.02 -0.36
N LEU A 12 10.46 8.48 0.32
CA LEU A 12 9.53 7.53 -0.28
C LEU A 12 8.82 8.13 -1.49
N TYR A 13 8.34 9.36 -1.40
CA TYR A 13 7.73 10.06 -2.53
C TYR A 13 8.69 10.22 -3.70
N ASP A 14 9.92 10.69 -3.46
CA ASP A 14 10.90 10.94 -4.53
C ASP A 14 11.26 9.63 -5.27
N ASP A 15 11.47 8.55 -4.53
CA ASP A 15 11.79 7.22 -5.08
C ASP A 15 10.62 6.66 -5.91
N LEU A 16 9.40 6.72 -5.37
CA LEU A 16 8.20 6.24 -6.06
C LEU A 16 7.83 7.12 -7.26
N ALA A 17 8.06 8.43 -7.19
CA ALA A 17 7.85 9.35 -8.29
C ALA A 17 8.81 9.05 -9.44
N ALA A 18 10.09 8.77 -9.14
CA ALA A 18 11.06 8.37 -10.14
C ALA A 18 10.69 7.00 -10.76
N GLN A 19 10.32 6.02 -9.94
CA GLN A 19 9.91 4.69 -10.40
C GLN A 19 8.63 4.71 -11.25
N SER A 20 7.62 5.47 -10.83
CA SER A 20 6.33 5.51 -11.56
C SER A 20 6.42 6.18 -12.93
N GLN A 21 7.46 6.97 -13.17
CA GLN A 21 7.69 7.64 -14.46
C GLN A 21 8.46 6.77 -15.47
N THR A 22 8.96 5.59 -15.09
CA THR A 22 9.74 4.74 -16.02
C THR A 22 8.86 4.13 -17.09
N ASP A 23 7.78 3.46 -16.68
CA ASP A 23 6.81 2.80 -17.54
C ASP A 23 5.56 2.39 -16.75
N LEU A 24 4.61 1.72 -17.41
CA LEU A 24 3.39 1.23 -16.79
C LEU A 24 3.67 0.26 -15.63
N VAL A 25 4.69 -0.61 -15.76
CA VAL A 25 5.02 -1.57 -14.71
C VAL A 25 5.55 -0.83 -13.48
N GLY A 26 6.48 0.12 -13.67
CA GLY A 26 6.98 0.99 -12.61
C GLY A 26 5.86 1.72 -11.88
N ALA A 27 4.89 2.28 -12.61
CA ALA A 27 3.73 2.95 -12.01
C ALA A 27 2.85 2.00 -11.19
N LEU A 28 2.60 0.78 -11.68
CA LEU A 28 1.80 -0.21 -10.98
C LEU A 28 2.53 -0.76 -9.73
N THR A 29 3.83 -1.00 -9.82
CA THR A 29 4.66 -1.45 -8.70
C THR A 29 4.75 -0.37 -7.62
N ALA A 30 4.91 0.91 -8.00
CA ALA A 30 4.89 2.02 -7.06
C ALA A 30 3.54 2.11 -6.34
N GLY A 31 2.42 1.94 -7.05
CA GLY A 31 1.09 1.90 -6.46
C GLY A 31 0.90 0.73 -5.47
N ALA A 32 1.37 -0.47 -5.81
CA ALA A 32 1.32 -1.61 -4.89
C ALA A 32 2.13 -1.34 -3.61
N LEU A 33 3.35 -0.78 -3.74
CA LEU A 33 4.21 -0.45 -2.61
C LEU A 33 3.58 0.60 -1.68
N ILE A 34 2.91 1.62 -2.22
CA ILE A 34 2.18 2.61 -1.41
C ILE A 34 1.12 1.92 -0.56
N GLU A 35 0.31 1.05 -1.16
CA GLU A 35 -0.79 0.41 -0.44
C GLU A 35 -0.30 -0.60 0.62
N GLU A 36 0.86 -1.24 0.40
CA GLU A 36 1.50 -2.04 1.45
C GLU A 36 1.95 -1.20 2.65
N THR A 37 2.59 -0.05 2.39
CA THR A 37 3.00 0.90 3.44
C THR A 37 1.78 1.41 4.20
N ASP A 38 0.74 1.85 3.49
CA ASP A 38 -0.51 2.34 4.09
C ASP A 38 -1.16 1.27 4.98
N ILE A 39 -1.16 0.00 4.56
CA ILE A 39 -1.73 -1.11 5.36
C ILE A 39 -0.97 -1.28 6.68
N VAL A 40 0.36 -1.19 6.67
CA VAL A 40 1.17 -1.29 7.90
C VAL A 40 0.92 -0.09 8.79
N ASP A 41 1.00 1.12 8.25
CA ASP A 41 0.82 2.36 9.02
C ASP A 41 -0.59 2.45 9.61
N LEU A 42 -1.63 2.01 8.88
CA LEU A 42 -3.01 2.00 9.37
C LEU A 42 -3.22 0.97 10.48
N LYS A 43 -2.59 -0.22 10.40
CA LYS A 43 -2.63 -1.20 11.49
C LYS A 43 -2.00 -0.63 12.76
N GLU A 44 -0.83 -0.01 12.64
CA GLU A 44 -0.16 0.65 13.76
C GLU A 44 -1.00 1.80 14.34
N ALA A 45 -1.63 2.60 13.48
CA ALA A 45 -2.49 3.70 13.89
C ALA A 45 -3.77 3.24 14.59
N ILE A 46 -4.36 2.11 14.16
CA ILE A 46 -5.50 1.48 14.84
C ILE A 46 -5.09 1.01 16.24
N ASP A 47 -3.95 0.31 16.35
CA ASP A 47 -3.45 -0.21 17.62
C ASP A 47 -3.10 0.91 18.63
N ALA A 48 -2.70 2.08 18.13
CA ALA A 48 -2.34 3.24 18.95
C ALA A 48 -3.53 4.17 19.29
N ALA A 49 -4.69 4.00 18.66
CA ALA A 49 -5.83 4.90 18.82
C ALA A 49 -6.78 4.44 19.94
N ASP A 50 -7.23 5.39 20.77
CA ASP A 50 -8.25 5.14 21.81
C ASP A 50 -9.65 5.65 21.42
N ASN A 51 -9.74 6.47 20.35
CA ASN A 51 -11.00 7.05 19.90
C ASN A 51 -11.69 6.13 18.89
N GLN A 52 -12.85 5.60 19.27
CA GLN A 52 -13.62 4.66 18.44
C GLN A 52 -14.03 5.23 17.07
N ASP A 53 -14.30 6.54 16.97
CA ASP A 53 -14.63 7.16 15.69
C ASP A 53 -13.42 7.20 14.76
N VAL A 54 -12.22 7.41 15.31
CA VAL A 54 -10.95 7.42 14.55
C VAL A 54 -10.60 6.00 14.10
N ILE A 55 -10.72 5.02 14.99
CA ILE A 55 -10.51 3.60 14.65
C ILE A 55 -11.43 3.19 13.50
N LEU A 56 -12.72 3.53 13.57
CA LEU A 56 -13.66 3.23 12.50
C LEU A 56 -13.23 3.82 11.16
N VAL A 57 -12.68 5.04 11.13
CA VAL A 57 -12.15 5.63 9.89
C VAL A 57 -10.94 4.85 9.39
N TYR A 58 -9.98 4.52 10.25
CA TYR A 58 -8.80 3.74 9.87
C TYR A 58 -9.14 2.35 9.36
N GLU A 59 -10.11 1.64 9.96
CA GLU A 59 -10.58 0.35 9.46
C GLU A 59 -11.17 0.47 8.03
N ARG A 60 -11.88 1.57 7.73
CA ARG A 60 -12.40 1.82 6.38
C ARG A 60 -11.28 2.12 5.39
N LEU A 61 -10.26 2.87 5.81
CA LEU A 61 -9.07 3.12 4.99
C LEU A 61 -8.31 1.82 4.75
N LEU A 62 -8.12 0.98 5.76
CA LEU A 62 -7.42 -0.30 5.67
C LEU A 62 -8.10 -1.25 4.67
N GLN A 63 -9.44 -1.30 4.71
CA GLN A 63 -10.21 -2.04 3.72
C GLN A 63 -10.09 -1.45 2.31
N GLY A 64 -10.03 -0.12 2.20
CA GLY A 64 -9.75 0.61 0.95
C GLY A 64 -8.38 0.23 0.37
N SER A 65 -7.32 0.33 1.16
CA SER A 65 -5.96 -0.01 0.74
C SER A 65 -5.82 -1.48 0.34
N GLY A 66 -6.49 -2.39 1.05
CA GLY A 66 -6.58 -3.79 0.63
C GLY A 66 -7.23 -3.97 -0.76
N ASN A 67 -8.28 -3.21 -1.07
CA ASN A 67 -8.90 -3.23 -2.39
C ASN A 67 -7.98 -2.65 -3.48
N HIS A 68 -7.26 -1.57 -3.17
CA HIS A 68 -6.32 -0.97 -4.09
C HIS A 68 -5.12 -1.88 -4.36
N LEU A 69 -4.54 -2.51 -3.34
CA LEU A 69 -3.45 -3.48 -3.49
C LEU A 69 -3.87 -4.64 -4.40
N ARG A 70 -5.07 -5.21 -4.19
CA ARG A 70 -5.64 -6.23 -5.09
C ARG A 70 -5.75 -5.73 -6.54
N ALA A 71 -6.14 -4.48 -6.74
CA ALA A 71 -6.26 -3.88 -8.06
C ALA A 71 -4.89 -3.68 -8.73
N TYR A 72 -3.88 -3.17 -8.02
CA TYR A 72 -2.52 -3.03 -8.54
C TYR A 72 -1.90 -4.39 -8.88
N PHE A 73 -1.98 -5.35 -7.95
CA PHE A 73 -1.50 -6.71 -8.16
C PHE A 73 -2.12 -7.37 -9.40
N LYS A 74 -3.45 -7.29 -9.54
CA LYS A 74 -4.14 -7.83 -10.72
C LYS A 74 -3.65 -7.18 -12.03
N ASN A 75 -3.37 -5.87 -12.02
CA ASN A 75 -2.86 -5.20 -13.20
C ASN A 75 -1.42 -5.59 -13.51
N LEU A 76 -0.57 -5.80 -12.50
CA LEU A 76 0.78 -6.35 -12.66
C LEU A 76 0.74 -7.75 -13.28
N GLN A 77 -0.14 -8.63 -12.80
CA GLN A 77 -0.37 -9.94 -13.40
C GLN A 77 -0.80 -9.86 -14.87
N ASN A 78 -1.67 -8.89 -15.22
CA ASN A 78 -2.07 -8.66 -16.61
C ASN A 78 -0.92 -8.17 -17.50
N GLN A 79 0.12 -7.55 -16.92
CA GLN A 79 1.37 -7.22 -17.61
C GLN A 79 2.36 -8.39 -17.67
N GLY A 80 2.03 -9.55 -17.07
CA GLY A 80 2.93 -10.70 -16.96
C GLY A 80 4.05 -10.52 -15.94
N VAL A 81 3.86 -9.62 -14.97
CA VAL A 81 4.82 -9.33 -13.90
C VAL A 81 4.46 -10.13 -12.66
N GLU A 82 5.43 -10.87 -12.13
CA GLU A 82 5.37 -11.42 -10.78
C GLU A 82 5.74 -10.32 -9.78
N TYR A 83 4.88 -10.08 -8.80
CA TYR A 83 5.07 -9.08 -7.77
C TYR A 83 5.32 -9.78 -6.44
N GLU A 84 6.43 -9.42 -5.80
CA GLU A 84 6.79 -9.86 -4.45
C GLU A 84 6.51 -8.70 -3.48
N PRO A 85 5.84 -8.94 -2.34
CA PRO A 85 5.60 -7.90 -1.35
C PRO A 85 6.91 -7.39 -0.78
N GLN A 86 6.99 -6.07 -0.58
CA GLN A 86 8.20 -5.38 -0.16
C GLN A 86 8.14 -4.92 1.30
N VAL A 87 6.93 -4.70 1.82
CA VAL A 87 6.70 -4.22 3.18
C VAL A 87 5.91 -5.26 3.98
N LEU A 88 4.88 -5.85 3.37
CA LEU A 88 4.10 -6.92 3.99
C LEU A 88 4.87 -8.23 4.01
N SER A 89 4.57 -9.09 4.99
CA SER A 89 4.98 -10.49 4.88
C SER A 89 4.22 -11.19 3.75
N GLN A 90 4.83 -12.22 3.14
CA GLN A 90 4.17 -13.00 2.09
C GLN A 90 2.81 -13.53 2.53
N ALA A 91 2.71 -14.03 3.76
CA ALA A 91 1.46 -14.59 4.29
C ALA A 91 0.35 -13.54 4.44
N GLU A 92 0.69 -12.31 4.86
CA GLU A 92 -0.29 -11.23 4.95
C GLU A 92 -0.72 -10.74 3.57
N PHE A 93 0.24 -10.59 2.66
CA PHE A 93 -0.04 -10.26 1.27
C PHE A 93 -1.01 -11.26 0.65
N ASP A 94 -0.71 -12.56 0.75
CA ASP A 94 -1.57 -13.64 0.23
C ASP A 94 -2.97 -13.58 0.83
N ALA A 95 -3.09 -13.37 2.15
CA ALA A 95 -4.38 -13.22 2.82
C ALA A 95 -5.19 -12.02 2.28
N ILE A 96 -4.54 -10.89 1.98
CA ILE A 96 -5.17 -9.72 1.37
C ILE A 96 -5.61 -10.03 -0.06
N ILE A 97 -4.75 -10.66 -0.87
CA ILE A 97 -5.06 -11.01 -2.26
C ILE A 97 -6.26 -11.97 -2.34
N ASP A 98 -6.33 -12.94 -1.43
CA ASP A 98 -7.43 -13.91 -1.35
C ASP A 98 -8.74 -13.29 -0.79
N GLY A 99 -8.72 -12.04 -0.34
CA GLY A 99 -9.88 -11.39 0.26
C GLY A 99 -10.20 -11.87 1.68
N ASN A 100 -9.25 -12.54 2.34
CA ASN A 100 -9.34 -13.05 3.71
C ASN A 100 -8.77 -12.06 4.74
N GLN A 101 -8.63 -10.80 4.34
CA GLN A 101 -8.20 -9.72 5.21
C GLN A 101 -9.22 -9.56 6.34
N PRO A 102 -8.79 -9.51 7.62
CA PRO A 102 -9.71 -9.25 8.73
C PRO A 102 -10.44 -7.93 8.58
#